data_AF-A0AAX0WV63-F1
#
_entry.id   AF-A0AAX0WV63-F1
#
_cell.length_a   1.000
_cell.length_b   1.000
_cell.length_c   1.000
_cell.angle_alpha   90.00
_cell.angle_beta   90.00
_cell.angle_gamma   90.00
#
_symmetry.space_group_name_H-M   'P 1'
#
loop_
_entity.id
_entity.type
_entity.pdbx_description
1 polymer ?
#
loop_
_entity_poly.entity_id
_entity_poly.type
_entity_poly.pdbx_seq_one_letter_code
_entity_poly.pdbx_strand_id
1 'polypeptide(L)'
;MKFQNSLFEYRYNEYWDKNVVRLDETIRSTSLGLNLFENRRNVTQLIEAYQQHVLTILVNLDRQSYLFEDKKYVQAYMKDTVNQTVEDFSFYEKIFPESKEICSNFLKTLGVNSTLETEETSYVPMM
;
A
#
# COMPACT_ATOMS: atom_id res chain seq x y z
N MET A 1 -14.53 -15.77 18.85
CA MET A 1 -15.24 -14.80 17.97
C MET A 1 -14.73 -14.97 16.55
N LYS A 2 -15.54 -14.78 15.51
CA LYS A 2 -15.07 -14.76 14.12
C LYS A 2 -14.89 -13.34 13.60
N PHE A 3 -13.91 -13.12 12.75
CA PHE A 3 -13.70 -11.88 12.02
C PHE A 3 -14.60 -11.82 10.77
N GLN A 4 -14.67 -12.91 10.01
CA GLN A 4 -15.46 -12.99 8.79
C GLN A 4 -16.95 -12.73 9.06
N ASN A 5 -17.56 -11.89 8.22
CA ASN A 5 -18.94 -11.39 8.30
C ASN A 5 -19.29 -10.73 9.65
N SER A 6 -18.29 -10.23 10.37
CA SER A 6 -18.49 -9.58 11.67
C SER A 6 -18.54 -8.06 11.56
N LEU A 7 -18.97 -7.42 12.65
CA LEU A 7 -18.88 -5.97 12.79
C LEU A 7 -17.42 -5.46 12.75
N PHE A 8 -16.44 -6.30 13.12
CA PHE A 8 -15.02 -5.92 13.02
C PHE A 8 -14.61 -5.77 11.56
N GLU A 9 -14.85 -6.79 10.74
CA GLU A 9 -14.55 -6.74 9.30
C GLU A 9 -15.24 -5.55 8.63
N TYR A 10 -16.54 -5.37 8.90
CA TYR A 10 -17.27 -4.21 8.38
C TYR A 10 -16.60 -2.87 8.72
N ARG A 11 -16.14 -2.70 9.97
CA ARG A 11 -15.47 -1.46 10.40
C ARG A 11 -14.12 -1.25 9.73
N TYR A 12 -13.36 -2.32 9.50
CA TYR A 12 -12.09 -2.22 8.76
C TYR A 12 -12.31 -1.87 7.30
N ASN A 13 -13.31 -2.48 6.65
CA ASN A 13 -13.70 -2.15 5.28
C ASN A 13 -14.17 -0.70 5.18
N GLU A 14 -15.05 -0.24 6.06
CA GLU A 14 -15.49 1.15 6.08
C GLU A 14 -14.33 2.13 6.33
N TYR A 15 -13.38 1.77 7.18
CA TYR A 15 -12.19 2.59 7.41
C TYR A 15 -11.29 2.65 6.17
N TRP A 16 -11.10 1.52 5.50
CA TRP A 16 -10.37 1.42 4.23
C TRP A 16 -11.02 2.31 3.16
N ASP A 17 -12.33 2.17 2.95
CA ASP A 17 -13.05 2.95 1.93
C ASP A 17 -12.98 4.46 2.20
N LYS A 18 -13.16 4.87 3.47
CA LYS A 18 -13.19 6.30 3.83
C LYS A 18 -11.82 6.97 3.78
N ASN A 19 -10.74 6.24 4.04
CA ASN A 19 -9.41 6.85 4.19
C ASN A 19 -8.46 6.43 3.07
N VAL A 20 -8.43 5.14 2.71
CA VAL A 20 -7.46 4.61 1.75
C VAL A 20 -7.94 4.77 0.31
N VAL A 21 -9.15 4.31 -0.01
CA VAL A 21 -9.72 4.43 -1.37
C VAL A 21 -9.82 5.89 -1.80
N ARG A 22 -10.31 6.78 -0.93
CA ARG A 22 -10.39 8.22 -1.24
C ARG A 22 -9.02 8.86 -1.49
N LEU A 23 -8.00 8.45 -0.76
CA LEU A 23 -6.63 8.93 -1.00
C LEU A 23 -6.09 8.40 -2.33
N ASP A 24 -6.29 7.12 -2.65
CA ASP A 24 -5.93 6.54 -3.96
C ASP A 24 -6.57 7.32 -5.12
N GLU A 25 -7.88 7.52 -5.07
CA GLU A 25 -8.63 8.26 -6.08
C GLU A 25 -8.08 9.67 -6.26
N THR A 26 -7.75 10.35 -5.15
CA THR A 26 -7.19 11.71 -5.17
C THR A 26 -5.77 11.73 -5.76
N ILE A 27 -4.91 10.81 -5.35
CA ILE A 27 -3.54 10.68 -5.85
C ILE A 27 -3.56 10.37 -7.35
N ARG A 28 -4.36 9.38 -7.78
CA ARG A 28 -4.48 9.00 -9.20
C ARG A 28 -5.10 10.11 -10.03
N SER A 29 -6.13 10.81 -9.56
CA SER A 29 -6.70 11.97 -10.26
C SER A 29 -5.69 13.09 -10.47
N THR A 30 -4.78 13.28 -9.51
CA THR A 30 -3.66 14.23 -9.62
C THR A 30 -2.70 13.84 -10.74
N SER A 31 -2.45 12.54 -10.97
CA SER A 31 -1.60 12.07 -12.08
C SER A 31 -2.19 12.35 -13.46
N LEU A 32 -3.51 12.28 -13.59
CA LEU A 32 -4.23 12.53 -14.84
C LEU A 32 -4.35 14.02 -15.17
N GLY A 33 -3.86 14.91 -14.30
CA GLY A 33 -3.98 16.35 -14.47
C GLY A 33 -5.43 16.84 -14.39
N LEU A 34 -6.37 16.02 -13.88
CA LEU A 34 -7.78 16.39 -13.74
C LEU A 34 -7.99 17.44 -12.63
N ASN A 35 -7.01 17.58 -11.72
CA ASN A 35 -6.95 18.60 -10.68
C ASN A 35 -6.02 19.76 -11.09
N LEU A 36 -6.33 20.45 -12.20
CA LEU A 36 -5.52 21.51 -12.82
C LEU A 36 -5.13 22.70 -11.90
N PHE A 37 -5.69 22.79 -10.68
CA PHE A 37 -5.42 23.88 -9.73
C PHE A 37 -4.87 23.43 -8.36
N GLU A 38 -4.88 22.14 -8.04
CA GLU A 38 -4.34 21.62 -6.78
C GLU A 38 -2.99 20.94 -7.03
N ASN A 39 -1.98 21.80 -7.06
CA ASN A 39 -0.55 21.51 -6.95
C ASN A 39 -0.18 20.06 -6.58
N ARG A 40 0.58 19.40 -7.47
CA ARG A 40 1.39 18.20 -7.16
C ARG A 40 2.24 18.33 -5.88
N ARG A 41 2.45 19.55 -5.35
CA ARG A 41 3.16 19.82 -4.08
C ARG A 41 2.65 19.01 -2.88
N ASN A 42 1.43 18.50 -2.90
CA ASN A 42 0.88 17.74 -1.77
C ASN A 42 0.81 16.23 -2.02
N VAL A 43 1.21 15.71 -3.20
CA VAL A 43 1.05 14.26 -3.50
C VAL A 43 1.85 13.38 -2.55
N THR A 44 3.07 13.81 -2.20
CA THR A 44 3.92 13.13 -1.22
C THR A 44 3.21 13.01 0.13
N GLN A 45 2.56 14.08 0.60
CA GLN A 45 1.81 14.07 1.87
C GLN A 45 0.59 13.16 1.82
N LEU A 46 -0.10 13.09 0.68
CA LEU A 46 -1.22 12.17 0.48
C LEU A 46 -0.77 10.71 0.50
N ILE A 47 0.37 10.40 -0.12
CA ILE A 47 0.99 9.06 -0.11
C ILE A 47 1.41 8.68 1.32
N GLU A 48 2.03 9.60 2.06
CA GLU A 48 2.38 9.37 3.48
C GLU A 48 1.13 9.12 4.33
N ALA A 49 0.06 9.89 4.12
CA ALA A 49 -1.22 9.67 4.82
C ALA A 49 -1.81 8.29 4.49
N TYR A 50 -1.81 7.89 3.22
CA TYR A 50 -2.23 6.54 2.81
C TYR A 50 -1.43 5.48 3.57
N GLN A 51 -0.10 5.59 3.57
CA GLN A 51 0.79 4.67 4.29
C GLN A 51 0.40 4.54 5.77
N GLN A 52 0.13 5.66 6.46
CA GLN A 52 -0.25 5.63 7.87
C GLN A 52 -1.58 4.91 8.10
N HIS A 53 -2.55 5.07 7.20
CA HIS A 53 -3.84 4.37 7.29
C HIS A 53 -3.69 2.86 7.09
N VAL A 54 -2.88 2.42 6.11
CA VAL A 54 -2.57 0.99 5.93
C VAL A 54 -1.90 0.40 7.16
N LEU A 55 -0.87 1.07 7.69
CA LEU A 55 -0.17 0.62 8.90
C LEU A 55 -1.13 0.53 10.09
N THR A 56 -2.05 1.48 10.23
CA THR A 56 -3.07 1.46 11.27
C THR A 56 -3.95 0.21 11.17
N ILE A 57 -4.35 -0.20 9.96
CA ILE A 57 -5.14 -1.41 9.75
C ILE A 57 -4.32 -2.65 10.14
N LEU A 58 -3.13 -2.79 9.56
CA LEU A 58 -2.28 -3.97 9.73
C LEU A 58 -1.86 -4.17 11.19
N VAL A 59 -1.39 -3.12 11.87
CA VAL A 59 -0.96 -3.19 13.27
C VAL A 59 -2.14 -3.52 14.19
N ASN A 60 -3.31 -2.93 13.95
CA ASN A 60 -4.48 -3.23 14.79
C ASN A 60 -4.97 -4.66 14.58
N LEU A 61 -5.00 -5.16 13.34
CA LEU A 61 -5.40 -6.54 13.06
C LEU A 61 -4.40 -7.53 13.63
N ASP A 62 -3.09 -7.29 13.49
CA ASP A 62 -2.06 -8.14 14.08
C ASP A 62 -2.24 -8.25 15.60
N ARG A 63 -2.38 -7.11 16.28
CA ARG A 63 -2.61 -7.04 17.73
C ARG A 63 -3.89 -7.74 18.16
N GLN A 64 -4.95 -7.69 17.35
CA GLN A 64 -6.26 -8.28 17.69
C GLN A 64 -6.42 -9.71 17.18
N SER A 65 -5.49 -10.21 16.37
CA SER A 65 -5.59 -11.50 15.67
C SER A 65 -5.87 -12.68 16.61
N TYR A 66 -5.37 -12.63 17.84
CA TYR A 66 -5.57 -13.66 18.86
C TYR A 66 -7.03 -13.77 19.35
N LEU A 67 -7.85 -12.73 19.16
CA LEU A 67 -9.27 -12.70 19.54
C LEU A 67 -10.15 -13.48 18.56
N PHE A 68 -9.64 -13.77 17.37
CA PHE A 68 -10.39 -14.39 16.29
C PHE A 68 -10.09 -15.89 16.15
N GLU A 69 -11.15 -16.68 15.99
CA GLU A 69 -11.07 -18.13 15.78
C GLU A 69 -10.65 -18.49 14.35
N ASP A 70 -11.06 -17.67 13.38
CA ASP A 70 -10.82 -17.80 11.94
C ASP A 70 -9.50 -17.14 11.51
N LYS A 71 -8.40 -17.50 12.19
CA LYS A 71 -7.06 -16.90 11.97
C LYS A 71 -6.60 -16.90 10.51
N LYS A 72 -6.91 -17.96 9.76
CA LYS A 72 -6.56 -18.05 8.33
C LYS A 72 -7.25 -16.98 7.50
N TYR A 73 -8.50 -16.65 7.83
CA TYR A 73 -9.25 -15.60 7.15
C TYR A 73 -8.64 -14.22 7.45
N VAL A 74 -8.33 -13.95 8.73
CA VAL A 74 -7.65 -12.69 9.13
C VAL A 74 -6.31 -12.54 8.41
N GLN A 75 -5.52 -13.62 8.33
CA GLN A 75 -4.24 -13.61 7.60
C GLN A 75 -4.42 -13.35 6.10
N ALA A 76 -5.44 -13.94 5.48
CA ALA A 76 -5.77 -13.68 4.08
C ALA A 76 -6.17 -12.22 3.87
N TYR A 77 -7.05 -11.68 4.72
CA TYR A 77 -7.44 -10.28 4.70
C TYR A 77 -6.23 -9.34 4.79
N MET A 78 -5.33 -9.56 5.76
CA MET A 78 -4.12 -8.74 5.91
C MET A 78 -3.20 -8.85 4.68
N LYS A 79 -3.10 -10.03 4.08
CA LYS A 79 -2.32 -10.25 2.87
C LYS A 79 -2.91 -9.48 1.68
N ASP A 80 -4.23 -9.48 1.53
CA ASP A 80 -4.90 -8.76 0.45
C ASP A 80 -4.72 -7.24 0.60
N THR A 81 -4.82 -6.72 1.84
CA THR A 81 -4.47 -5.33 2.16
C THR A 81 -3.05 -4.97 1.73
N VAL A 82 -2.08 -5.85 2.03
CA VAL A 82 -0.67 -5.64 1.61
C VAL A 82 -0.54 -5.68 0.10
N ASN A 83 -1.13 -6.67 -0.59
CA ASN A 83 -1.05 -6.80 -2.04
C ASN A 83 -1.58 -5.55 -2.75
N GLN A 84 -2.76 -5.07 -2.35
CA GLN A 84 -3.33 -3.84 -2.93
C GLN A 84 -2.43 -2.63 -2.68
N THR A 85 -1.90 -2.50 -1.47
CA THR A 85 -0.96 -1.42 -1.12
C THR A 85 0.31 -1.47 -1.98
N VAL A 86 0.83 -2.67 -2.24
CA VAL A 86 2.02 -2.87 -3.08
C VAL A 86 1.75 -2.45 -4.52
N GLU A 87 0.59 -2.82 -5.07
CA GLU A 87 0.18 -2.38 -6.41
C GLU A 87 0.09 -0.86 -6.52
N ASP A 88 -0.56 -0.22 -5.55
CA ASP A 88 -0.74 1.23 -5.51
C ASP A 88 0.62 1.96 -5.38
N PHE A 89 1.47 1.54 -4.45
CA PHE A 89 2.78 2.18 -4.23
C PHE A 89 3.77 1.92 -5.37
N SER A 90 3.71 0.75 -6.01
CA SER A 90 4.51 0.46 -7.21
C SER A 90 4.08 1.35 -8.38
N PHE A 91 2.81 1.74 -8.45
CA PHE A 91 2.32 2.70 -9.42
C PHE A 91 2.76 4.13 -9.06
N TYR A 92 2.61 4.55 -7.80
CA TYR A 92 3.03 5.89 -7.36
C TYR A 92 4.52 6.14 -7.56
N GLU A 93 5.36 5.15 -7.26
CA GLU A 93 6.81 5.24 -7.46
C GLU A 93 7.18 5.60 -8.92
N LYS A 94 6.41 5.09 -9.88
CA LYS A 94 6.65 5.31 -11.32
C LYS A 94 6.15 6.67 -11.80
N ILE A 95 5.06 7.17 -11.23
CA ILE A 95 4.34 8.35 -11.75
C ILE A 95 4.71 9.64 -11.00
N PHE A 96 5.14 9.53 -9.74
CA PHE A 96 5.55 10.66 -8.91
C PHE A 96 7.03 10.52 -8.51
N PRO A 97 7.97 10.96 -9.38
CA PRO A 97 9.40 10.90 -9.08
C PRO A 97 9.77 11.54 -7.73
N GLU A 98 9.06 12.59 -7.33
CA GLU A 98 9.22 13.28 -6.05
C GLU A 98 8.89 12.42 -4.81
N SER A 99 8.09 11.36 -4.98
CA SER A 99 7.68 10.46 -3.91
C SER A 99 8.35 9.08 -4.00
N LYS A 100 9.28 8.90 -4.95
CA LYS A 100 9.94 7.62 -5.21
C LYS A 100 10.59 7.00 -3.96
N GLU A 101 11.35 7.80 -3.22
CA GLU A 101 12.06 7.31 -2.04
C GLU A 101 11.11 6.82 -0.96
N ILE A 102 10.04 7.58 -0.67
CA ILE A 102 9.00 7.20 0.30
C ILE A 102 8.33 5.91 -0.15
N CYS A 103 7.97 5.80 -1.43
CA CYS A 103 7.29 4.62 -1.95
C CYS A 103 8.17 3.38 -1.85
N SER A 104 9.41 3.45 -2.32
CA SER A 104 10.38 2.35 -2.26
C SER A 104 10.66 1.93 -0.81
N ASN A 105 10.85 2.89 0.10
CA ASN A 105 11.08 2.59 1.51
C ASN A 105 9.89 1.86 2.12
N PHE A 106 8.67 2.31 1.85
CA PHE A 106 7.48 1.64 2.37
C PHE A 106 7.30 0.23 1.79
N LEU A 107 7.49 0.04 0.48
CA LEU A 107 7.48 -1.28 -0.16
C LEU A 107 8.47 -2.25 0.50
N LYS A 108 9.69 -1.79 0.80
CA LYS A 108 10.68 -2.59 1.55
C LYS A 108 10.18 -2.97 2.95
N THR A 109 9.50 -2.07 3.67
CA THR A 109 8.93 -2.40 4.99
C THR A 109 7.83 -3.46 4.91
N LEU A 110 7.12 -3.55 3.78
CA LEU A 110 6.12 -4.60 3.52
C LEU A 110 6.75 -5.91 3.03
N GLY A 111 8.09 -5.99 2.96
CA GLY A 111 8.80 -7.17 2.49
C GLY A 111 8.87 -7.31 0.97
N VAL A 112 8.52 -6.26 0.21
CA VAL A 112 8.74 -6.21 -1.24
C VAL A 112 10.17 -5.75 -1.49
N ASN A 113 11.02 -6.69 -1.87
CA ASN A 113 12.34 -6.38 -2.41
C ASN A 113 12.14 -5.86 -3.83
N SER A 114 12.58 -4.63 -4.09
CA SER A 114 12.52 -4.00 -5.43
C SER A 114 13.11 -4.93 -6.49
N THR A 115 12.37 -5.20 -7.57
CA THR A 115 12.83 -5.92 -8.77
C THR A 115 13.85 -5.13 -9.61
N LEU A 116 14.64 -4.25 -9.01
CA LEU A 116 15.78 -3.60 -9.67
C LEU A 116 17.07 -4.44 -9.60
N GLU A 117 17.00 -5.67 -9.08
CA GLU A 117 18.05 -6.68 -9.27
C GLU A 117 17.68 -7.63 -10.41
N THR A 118 17.70 -7.15 -11.65
CA THR A 118 17.92 -8.06 -12.78
C THR A 118 18.64 -7.30 -13.89
N GLU A 119 19.66 -7.96 -14.45
CA GLU A 119 20.47 -7.57 -15.61
C GLU A 119 21.68 -6.67 -15.37
N GLU A 120 22.78 -7.26 -14.87
CA GLU A 120 24.11 -7.13 -15.48
C GLU A 120 25.08 -8.14 -14.83
N THR A 121 25.17 -9.34 -15.39
CA THR A 121 26.38 -10.20 -15.35
C THR A 121 26.14 -11.45 -16.19
N SER A 122 26.19 -11.27 -17.50
CA SER A 122 26.61 -12.35 -18.39
C SER A 122 27.25 -11.75 -19.64
N TYR A 123 28.51 -11.36 -19.48
CA TYR A 123 29.45 -11.33 -20.59
C TYR A 123 30.82 -11.74 -20.05
N VAL A 124 31.16 -13.01 -20.24
CA VAL A 124 32.55 -13.46 -20.15
C VAL A 124 33.07 -13.46 -21.60
N PRO A 125 34.01 -12.58 -21.98
CA PRO A 125 34.74 -12.77 -23.21
C PRO A 125 35.72 -13.91 -22.98
N MET A 126 35.51 -15.04 -23.66
CA MET A 126 36.56 -16.04 -23.85
C MET A 126 37.69 -15.41 -24.68
N MET A 127 38.87 -15.29 -24.08
CA MET A 127 40.15 -15.44 -24.76
C MET A 127 40.97 -16.47 -23.99
#